data_AF-A0A951I573-F1
#
_entry.id   AF-A0A951I573-F1
#
_cell.length_a   1.000
_cell.length_b   1.000
_cell.length_c   1.000
_cell.angle_alpha   90.00
_cell.angle_beta   90.00
_cell.angle_gamma   90.00
#
_symmetry.space_group_name_H-M   'P 1'
#
loop_
_entity.id
_entity.type
_entity.pdbx_description
1 polymer ?
#
loop_
_entity_poly.entity_id
_entity_poly.type
_entity_poly.pdbx_seq_one_letter_code
_entity_poly.pdbx_strand_id
1 'polypeptide(L)'
;MNKTFLTFLLLIVGAVGVCAQTAVVQSSPAPALTAAATDNKKADAKTTKTAAANIKKDDPSSPSPARPVISLPPEKANPVKIPKLDKPPVIDGKLDDEVWKQAVTLKDFYQTSPGDNIEPSRKTEVMIAYDPKFLYFAFHCYDEPDKVRASVAKRDNVFGEDNVRIWLDTFNDQRRAYVLGFNPFGIQQDAISTAGQGEDYNFDIVMESKGVMTTDGWTVEVAIPFKSLRYTA
;
A
#
# COMPACT_ATOMS: atom_id res chain seq x y z
N MET A 1 10.81 23.55 9.35
CA MET A 1 9.79 23.41 8.28
C MET A 1 9.84 21.95 7.85
N ASN A 2 9.09 21.09 8.53
CA ASN A 2 9.22 19.63 8.38
C ASN A 2 8.57 19.20 7.08
N LYS A 3 9.37 18.77 6.10
CA LYS A 3 8.89 18.01 4.95
C LYS A 3 8.53 16.62 5.47
N THR A 4 7.25 16.31 5.60
CA THR A 4 6.80 14.94 5.88
C THR A 4 6.92 14.16 4.59
N PHE A 5 7.85 13.19 4.54
CA PHE A 5 7.99 12.27 3.42
C PHE A 5 7.07 11.07 3.70
N LEU A 6 6.29 10.65 2.71
CA LEU A 6 5.62 9.35 2.78
C LEU A 6 6.44 8.39 1.92
N THR A 7 6.87 7.28 2.50
CA THR A 7 7.59 6.25 1.74
C THR A 7 6.64 5.10 1.50
N PHE A 8 6.54 4.66 0.26
CA PHE A 8 5.67 3.56 -0.11
C PHE A 8 6.48 2.47 -0.81
N LEU A 9 6.26 1.23 -0.41
CA LEU A 9 6.70 0.07 -1.17
C LEU A 9 5.49 -0.44 -1.92
N LEU A 10 5.49 -0.31 -3.24
CA LEU A 10 4.43 -0.84 -4.07
C LEU A 10 4.77 -2.27 -4.44
N LEU A 11 3.86 -3.19 -4.17
CA LEU A 11 4.06 -4.62 -4.39
C LEU A 11 2.80 -5.14 -5.09
N ILE A 12 2.92 -5.41 -6.38
CA ILE A 12 1.86 -5.98 -7.21
C ILE A 12 2.02 -7.50 -7.13
N VAL A 13 0.95 -8.22 -6.78
CA VAL A 13 0.98 -9.67 -6.63
C VAL A 13 -0.05 -10.27 -7.60
N GLY A 14 0.41 -10.59 -8.81
CA GLY A 14 -0.38 -11.32 -9.80
C GLY A 14 -0.14 -12.84 -9.71
N ALA A 15 -1.00 -13.62 -10.37
CA ALA A 15 -0.92 -15.08 -10.45
C ALA A 15 0.37 -15.58 -11.11
N VAL A 16 1.08 -14.71 -11.83
CA VAL A 16 2.32 -15.03 -12.58
C VAL A 16 3.59 -14.61 -11.82
N GLY A 17 3.46 -13.86 -10.72
CA GLY A 17 4.60 -13.42 -9.93
C GLY A 17 4.33 -12.20 -9.06
N VAL A 18 5.23 -12.01 -8.12
CA VAL A 18 5.32 -10.83 -7.26
C VAL A 18 6.20 -9.81 -7.96
N CYS A 19 5.63 -8.66 -8.28
CA CYS A 19 6.35 -7.52 -8.84
C CYS A 19 6.44 -6.41 -7.81
N ALA A 20 7.63 -5.88 -7.54
CA ALA A 20 7.83 -4.84 -6.54
C ALA A 20 8.52 -3.62 -7.14
N GLN A 21 8.16 -2.46 -6.62
CA GLN A 21 8.89 -1.22 -6.79
C GLN A 21 8.71 -0.38 -5.54
N THR A 22 9.82 0.00 -4.90
CA THR A 22 9.76 1.04 -3.87
C THR A 22 9.79 2.40 -4.54
N ALA A 23 8.92 3.29 -4.10
CA ALA A 23 8.99 4.72 -4.42
C ALA A 23 8.95 5.50 -3.12
N VAL A 24 10.01 6.26 -2.84
CA VAL A 24 9.93 7.31 -1.82
C VAL A 24 9.10 8.43 -2.43
N VAL A 25 8.16 9.01 -1.70
CA VAL A 25 7.26 10.03 -2.24
C VAL A 25 7.28 11.27 -1.35
N GLN A 26 7.28 12.43 -1.99
CA GLN A 26 7.16 13.71 -1.30
C GLN A 26 5.81 14.36 -1.65
N SER A 27 4.89 14.42 -0.67
CA SER A 27 3.72 15.29 -0.76
C SER A 27 4.09 16.71 -0.27
N SER A 28 3.47 17.74 -0.85
CA SER A 28 3.60 19.11 -0.31
C SER A 28 2.56 19.30 0.80
N PRO A 29 2.89 19.99 1.91
CA PRO A 29 1.98 20.11 3.04
C PRO A 29 0.67 20.81 2.63
N ALA A 30 -0.45 20.26 3.09
CA ALA A 30 -1.72 20.96 3.14
C ALA A 30 -1.66 22.07 4.22
N PRO A 31 -2.44 23.16 4.09
CA PRO A 31 -2.39 24.27 5.03
C PRO A 31 -2.93 23.84 6.41
N ALA A 32 -2.09 23.98 7.43
CA ALA A 32 -2.37 23.56 8.80
C ALA A 32 -3.60 24.28 9.40
N LEU A 33 -4.56 23.48 9.89
CA LEU A 33 -5.57 23.94 10.84
C LEU A 33 -5.03 23.79 12.27
N THR A 34 -4.89 24.91 12.96
CA THR A 34 -4.45 24.99 14.36
C THR A 34 -5.51 24.37 15.29
N ALA A 35 -5.14 23.35 16.05
CA ALA A 35 -5.91 22.88 17.19
C ALA A 35 -5.00 22.71 18.42
N ALA A 36 -5.37 23.42 19.49
CA ALA A 36 -4.77 23.38 20.81
C ALA A 36 -5.07 22.05 21.51
N ALA A 37 -4.11 21.53 22.27
CA ALA A 37 -4.32 20.41 23.19
C ALA A 37 -3.94 20.83 24.61
N THR A 38 -4.91 20.75 25.51
CA THR A 38 -4.75 20.78 26.97
C THR A 38 -4.52 19.38 27.53
N ASP A 39 -3.69 19.31 28.56
CA ASP A 39 -3.32 18.16 29.39
C ASP A 39 -4.50 17.39 29.99
N ASN A 40 -4.30 16.07 30.23
CA ASN A 40 -4.54 15.50 31.56
C ASN A 40 -3.98 14.07 31.79
N LYS A 41 -3.63 13.85 33.06
CA LYS A 41 -2.92 12.72 33.70
C LYS A 41 -3.80 11.49 34.05
N LYS A 42 -3.20 10.31 33.92
CA LYS A 42 -2.97 9.19 34.89
C LYS A 42 -4.12 8.55 35.72
N ALA A 43 -4.16 7.21 35.72
CA ALA A 43 -4.47 6.23 36.81
C ALA A 43 -5.07 4.94 36.20
N ASP A 44 -5.00 3.71 36.71
CA ASP A 44 -4.14 2.93 37.61
C ASP A 44 -4.55 1.44 37.42
N ALA A 45 -3.71 0.51 37.88
CA ALA A 45 -3.73 -0.94 37.60
C ALA A 45 -4.89 -1.77 38.20
N LYS A 46 -5.15 -2.98 37.63
CA LYS A 46 -5.42 -4.21 38.42
C LYS A 46 -5.24 -5.54 37.65
N THR A 47 -4.60 -6.47 38.36
CA THR A 47 -4.13 -7.83 37.98
C THR A 47 -5.19 -8.93 38.13
N THR A 48 -5.08 -10.03 37.36
CA THR A 48 -5.41 -11.39 37.86
C THR A 48 -4.61 -12.49 37.13
N LYS A 49 -4.14 -13.47 37.92
CA LYS A 49 -3.36 -14.69 37.58
C LYS A 49 -4.23 -15.68 36.76
N THR A 50 -3.74 -16.69 36.02
CA THR A 50 -2.87 -17.83 36.41
C THR A 50 -2.60 -18.71 35.18
N ALA A 51 -1.40 -19.28 35.04
CA ALA A 51 -1.09 -20.69 34.76
C ALA A 51 0.23 -20.82 33.98
N ALA A 52 1.25 -21.36 34.67
CA ALA A 52 2.56 -21.65 34.11
C ALA A 52 2.56 -23.03 33.43
N ALA A 53 3.18 -23.11 32.25
CA ALA A 53 3.65 -24.36 31.67
C ALA A 53 5.07 -24.15 31.13
N ASN A 54 5.97 -25.05 31.52
CA ASN A 54 7.40 -25.08 31.24
C ASN A 54 7.73 -25.01 29.74
N ILE A 55 8.61 -24.09 29.33
CA ILE A 55 9.35 -24.17 28.07
C ILE A 55 10.85 -24.15 28.39
N LYS A 56 11.56 -25.12 27.79
CA LYS A 56 13.00 -25.33 27.89
C LYS A 56 13.77 -24.08 27.45
N LYS A 57 14.89 -23.79 28.12
CA LYS A 57 15.89 -22.82 27.67
C LYS A 57 16.60 -23.38 26.45
N ASP A 58 16.36 -22.78 25.29
CA ASP A 58 17.20 -22.96 24.12
C ASP A 58 18.25 -21.84 24.05
N ASP A 59 19.46 -22.24 23.67
CA ASP A 59 20.75 -21.54 23.62
C ASP A 59 20.74 -20.29 22.70
N PRO A 60 21.28 -19.11 23.12
CA PRO A 60 21.22 -17.86 22.35
C PRO A 60 22.24 -17.73 21.21
N SER A 61 22.85 -18.80 20.71
CA SER A 61 24.02 -18.72 19.80
C SER A 61 23.79 -19.02 18.31
N SER A 62 22.54 -18.99 17.80
CA SER A 62 22.32 -19.08 16.34
C SER A 62 22.06 -17.70 15.71
N PRO A 63 22.94 -17.19 14.82
CA PRO A 63 22.65 -15.98 14.07
C PRO A 63 21.45 -16.23 13.15
N SER A 64 20.41 -15.42 13.32
CA SER A 64 19.25 -15.39 12.42
C SER A 64 19.73 -15.09 11.00
N PRO A 65 19.34 -15.88 9.98
CA PRO A 65 19.76 -15.62 8.61
C PRO A 65 19.32 -14.22 8.18
N ALA A 66 20.27 -13.42 7.73
CA ALA A 66 20.02 -12.06 7.27
C ALA A 66 18.96 -12.09 6.15
N ARG A 67 17.90 -11.29 6.32
CA ARG A 67 16.88 -11.10 5.28
C ARG A 67 17.54 -10.60 4.00
N PRO A 68 17.11 -11.04 2.81
CA PRO A 68 17.53 -10.44 1.55
C PRO A 68 17.23 -8.94 1.62
N VAL A 69 18.28 -8.12 1.53
CA VAL A 69 18.11 -6.68 1.39
C VAL A 69 17.63 -6.47 -0.03
N ILE A 70 16.37 -6.06 -0.20
CA ILE A 70 15.88 -5.62 -1.51
C ILE A 70 16.72 -4.37 -1.86
N SER A 71 17.71 -4.53 -2.73
CA SER A 71 18.51 -3.41 -3.21
C SER A 71 17.71 -2.68 -4.26
N LEU A 72 17.24 -1.47 -3.93
CA LEU A 72 16.60 -0.63 -4.92
C LEU A 72 17.64 -0.21 -5.96
N PRO A 73 17.32 -0.34 -7.26
CA PRO A 73 18.13 0.25 -8.29
C PRO A 73 18.32 1.76 -8.00
N PRO A 74 19.53 2.32 -8.11
CA PRO A 74 19.82 3.70 -7.73
C PRO A 74 18.90 4.74 -8.40
N GLU A 75 18.43 4.46 -9.61
CA GLU A 75 17.49 5.30 -10.35
C GLU A 75 16.12 5.41 -9.68
N LYS A 76 15.71 4.43 -8.87
CA LYS A 76 14.43 4.40 -8.14
C LYS A 76 14.56 4.84 -6.68
N ALA A 77 15.77 5.19 -6.23
CA ALA A 77 16.00 5.68 -4.87
C ALA A 77 15.56 7.15 -4.68
N ASN A 78 15.34 7.89 -5.78
CA ASN A 78 14.95 9.29 -5.71
C ASN A 78 13.46 9.46 -5.36
N PRO A 79 13.12 10.39 -4.45
CA PRO A 79 11.74 10.69 -4.13
C PRO A 79 10.95 11.20 -5.35
N VAL A 80 9.77 10.63 -5.56
CA VAL A 80 8.80 11.03 -6.57
C VAL A 80 7.88 12.10 -5.99
N LYS A 81 7.72 13.21 -6.71
CA LYS A 81 6.76 14.26 -6.34
C LYS A 81 5.38 13.89 -6.86
N ILE A 82 4.40 13.71 -5.96
CA ILE A 82 3.02 13.49 -6.37
C ILE A 82 2.36 14.84 -6.72
N PRO A 83 1.69 14.95 -7.87
CA PRO A 83 0.94 16.14 -8.26
C PRO A 83 -0.37 16.28 -7.45
N LYS A 84 -0.72 17.53 -7.14
CA LYS A 84 -2.01 17.87 -6.56
C LYS A 84 -3.02 18.13 -7.67
N LEU A 85 -4.21 17.55 -7.57
CA LEU A 85 -5.32 17.76 -8.50
C LEU A 85 -6.21 18.91 -8.03
N ASP A 86 -6.76 19.65 -9.01
CA ASP A 86 -7.79 20.66 -8.77
C ASP A 86 -9.20 20.06 -8.68
N LYS A 87 -9.41 18.90 -9.31
CA LYS A 87 -10.66 18.15 -9.31
C LYS A 87 -10.40 16.68 -8.97
N PRO A 88 -11.28 16.04 -8.18
CA PRO A 88 -11.15 14.62 -7.90
C PRO A 88 -11.50 13.78 -9.14
N PRO A 89 -10.87 12.59 -9.32
CA PRO A 89 -11.37 11.59 -10.26
C PRO A 89 -12.71 11.02 -9.78
N VAL A 90 -13.50 10.48 -10.70
CA VAL A 90 -14.64 9.62 -10.40
C VAL A 90 -14.12 8.20 -10.22
N ILE A 91 -14.40 7.56 -9.07
CA ILE A 91 -13.94 6.20 -8.80
C ILE A 91 -14.92 5.19 -9.42
N ASP A 92 -14.80 4.98 -10.72
CA ASP A 92 -15.65 4.05 -11.49
C ASP A 92 -14.89 2.86 -12.12
N GLY A 93 -13.57 2.84 -11.91
CA GLY A 93 -12.64 1.84 -12.40
C GLY A 93 -12.13 2.14 -13.82
N LYS A 94 -12.53 3.23 -14.47
CA LYS A 94 -12.09 3.60 -15.81
C LYS A 94 -11.07 4.72 -15.76
N LEU A 95 -10.01 4.58 -16.56
CA LEU A 95 -8.92 5.56 -16.61
C LEU A 95 -9.13 6.63 -17.69
N ASP A 96 -10.38 6.97 -18.00
CA ASP A 96 -10.76 7.95 -19.03
C ASP A 96 -10.84 9.39 -18.51
N ASP A 97 -10.80 9.58 -17.20
CA ASP A 97 -10.76 10.87 -16.54
C ASP A 97 -9.46 11.66 -16.88
N GLU A 98 -9.62 12.91 -17.34
CA GLU A 98 -8.51 13.79 -17.73
C GLU A 98 -7.51 14.07 -16.60
N VAL A 99 -7.94 13.93 -15.33
CA VAL A 99 -7.07 14.15 -14.17
C VAL A 99 -5.94 13.11 -14.09
N TRP A 100 -6.14 11.91 -14.64
CA TRP A 100 -5.10 10.88 -14.66
C TRP A 100 -3.92 11.24 -15.54
N LYS A 101 -4.12 12.07 -16.57
CA LYS A 101 -3.01 12.61 -17.39
C LYS A 101 -2.10 13.56 -16.61
N GLN A 102 -2.58 14.10 -15.48
CA GLN A 102 -1.80 14.97 -14.60
C GLN A 102 -1.12 14.18 -13.48
N ALA A 103 -1.52 12.94 -13.24
CA ALA A 103 -0.97 12.08 -12.19
C ALA A 103 0.48 11.69 -12.49
N VAL A 104 1.27 11.42 -11.45
CA VAL A 104 2.56 10.77 -11.67
C VAL A 104 2.31 9.32 -12.00
N THR A 105 2.92 8.82 -13.08
CA THR A 105 2.79 7.42 -13.49
C THR A 105 4.08 6.68 -13.19
N LEU A 106 4.00 5.69 -12.30
CA LEU A 106 5.07 4.74 -12.03
C LEU A 106 4.96 3.59 -13.03
N LYS A 107 6.09 3.29 -13.67
CA LYS A 107 6.25 2.21 -14.64
C LYS A 107 7.51 1.41 -14.31
N ASP A 108 7.73 0.35 -15.09
CA ASP A 108 8.96 -0.44 -15.10
C ASP A 108 9.22 -1.22 -13.80
N PHE A 109 8.16 -1.74 -13.16
CA PHE A 109 8.25 -2.62 -11.98
C PHE A 109 9.22 -3.79 -12.20
N TYR A 110 9.72 -4.41 -11.13
CA TYR A 110 10.56 -5.61 -11.23
C TYR A 110 9.85 -6.82 -10.64
N GLN A 111 9.95 -7.97 -11.28
CA GLN A 111 9.54 -9.23 -10.69
C GLN A 111 10.59 -9.69 -9.67
N THR A 112 10.16 -9.86 -8.43
CA THR A 112 11.00 -10.32 -7.29
C THR A 112 10.68 -11.73 -6.83
N SER A 113 9.61 -12.33 -7.36
CA SER A 113 9.35 -13.77 -7.27
C SER A 113 8.41 -14.20 -8.42
N PRO A 114 8.60 -15.38 -9.03
CA PRO A 114 9.68 -16.35 -8.80
C PRO A 114 11.03 -15.94 -9.42
N GLY A 115 11.05 -14.92 -10.28
CA GLY A 115 12.29 -14.34 -10.82
C GLY A 115 12.96 -13.40 -9.80
N ASP A 116 14.27 -13.19 -9.93
CA ASP A 116 15.04 -12.32 -9.04
C ASP A 116 15.39 -10.99 -9.73
N ASN A 117 14.61 -9.95 -9.43
CA ASN A 117 14.78 -8.58 -9.93
C ASN A 117 14.87 -8.47 -11.47
N ILE A 118 14.00 -9.21 -12.17
CA ILE A 118 13.90 -9.20 -13.64
C ILE A 118 12.72 -8.36 -14.13
N GLU A 119 12.67 -8.09 -15.45
CA GLU A 119 11.49 -7.48 -16.06
C GLU A 119 10.24 -8.35 -15.84
N PRO A 120 9.10 -7.75 -15.48
CA PRO A 120 7.89 -8.49 -15.16
C PRO A 120 7.27 -9.07 -16.42
N SER A 121 6.74 -10.29 -16.29
CA SER A 121 6.04 -10.98 -17.38
C SER A 121 4.76 -10.27 -17.83
N ARG A 122 4.24 -9.37 -16.99
CA ARG A 122 3.06 -8.54 -17.21
C ARG A 122 3.36 -7.12 -16.79
N LYS A 123 3.03 -6.15 -17.65
CA LYS A 123 3.27 -4.75 -17.36
C LYS A 123 2.22 -4.24 -16.39
N THR A 124 2.61 -3.28 -15.57
CA THR A 124 1.67 -2.53 -14.74
C THR A 124 2.07 -1.07 -14.73
N GLU A 125 1.07 -0.20 -14.80
CA GLU A 125 1.22 1.23 -14.60
C GLU A 125 0.44 1.63 -13.37
N VAL A 126 1.05 2.47 -12.54
CA VAL A 126 0.39 3.02 -11.35
C VAL A 126 0.41 4.53 -11.39
N MET A 127 -0.77 5.11 -11.43
CA MET A 127 -0.99 6.55 -11.43
C MET A 127 -1.28 6.99 -10.00
N ILE A 128 -0.61 8.05 -9.56
CA ILE A 128 -0.75 8.57 -8.20
C ILE A 128 -0.96 10.07 -8.26
N ALA A 129 -1.97 10.53 -7.53
CA ALA A 129 -2.29 11.95 -7.39
C ALA A 129 -2.94 12.19 -6.02
N TYR A 130 -3.10 13.44 -5.61
CA TYR A 130 -3.82 13.76 -4.38
C TYR A 130 -4.59 15.07 -4.50
N ASP A 131 -5.57 15.28 -3.64
CA ASP A 131 -6.20 16.58 -3.41
C ASP A 131 -6.15 16.92 -1.90
N PRO A 132 -6.79 17.99 -1.40
CA PRO A 132 -6.74 18.31 0.03
C PRO A 132 -7.35 17.26 0.97
N LYS A 133 -8.13 16.29 0.47
CA LYS A 133 -8.92 15.34 1.27
C LYS A 133 -8.48 13.89 1.05
N PHE A 134 -8.05 13.53 -0.15
CA PHE A 134 -7.78 12.15 -0.54
C PHE A 134 -6.43 11.99 -1.23
N LEU A 135 -5.85 10.80 -1.03
CA LEU A 135 -4.79 10.23 -1.84
C LEU A 135 -5.44 9.28 -2.85
N TYR A 136 -5.08 9.42 -4.13
CA TYR A 136 -5.65 8.66 -5.23
C TYR A 136 -4.62 7.72 -5.84
N PHE A 137 -5.07 6.51 -6.16
CA PHE A 137 -4.31 5.55 -6.94
C PHE A 137 -5.17 5.05 -8.10
N ALA A 138 -4.55 4.89 -9.25
CA ALA A 138 -5.11 4.13 -10.36
C ALA A 138 -4.08 3.08 -10.80
N PHE A 139 -4.57 1.89 -11.10
CA PHE A 139 -3.79 0.76 -11.57
C PHE A 139 -4.27 0.39 -12.96
N HIS A 140 -3.33 0.20 -13.88
CA HIS A 140 -3.58 -0.49 -15.14
C HIS A 140 -2.66 -1.71 -15.19
N CYS A 141 -3.25 -2.88 -15.04
CA CYS A 141 -2.54 -4.15 -15.05
C CYS A 141 -2.79 -4.84 -16.38
N TYR A 142 -1.74 -4.98 -17.19
CA TYR A 142 -1.85 -5.64 -18.48
C TYR A 142 -1.83 -7.16 -18.29
N ASP A 143 -2.84 -7.84 -18.81
CA ASP A 143 -2.91 -9.30 -18.80
C ASP A 143 -3.82 -9.82 -19.92
N GLU A 144 -3.82 -11.14 -20.12
CA GLU A 144 -4.79 -11.82 -20.97
C GLU A 144 -6.13 -11.92 -20.21
N PRO A 145 -7.21 -11.24 -20.65
CA PRO A 145 -8.43 -11.11 -19.83
C PRO A 145 -9.09 -12.45 -19.44
N ASP A 146 -8.89 -13.50 -20.23
CA ASP A 146 -9.38 -14.86 -19.97
C ASP A 146 -8.54 -15.64 -18.95
N LYS A 147 -7.34 -15.16 -18.61
CA LYS A 147 -6.44 -15.76 -17.62
C LYS A 147 -6.50 -15.06 -16.26
N VAL A 148 -7.12 -13.89 -16.18
CA VAL A 148 -7.27 -13.13 -14.93
C VAL A 148 -8.18 -13.90 -13.97
N ARG A 149 -7.66 -14.19 -12.78
CA ARG A 149 -8.33 -14.88 -11.68
C ARG A 149 -8.80 -13.86 -10.67
N ALA A 150 -10.11 -13.61 -10.64
CA ALA A 150 -10.72 -12.73 -9.66
C ALA A 150 -12.15 -13.17 -9.36
N SER A 151 -12.63 -12.87 -8.15
CA SER A 151 -14.01 -13.05 -7.77
C SER A 151 -14.61 -11.79 -7.13
N VAL A 152 -15.94 -11.67 -7.22
CA VAL A 152 -16.68 -10.69 -6.43
C VAL A 152 -16.93 -11.30 -5.05
N ALA A 153 -15.96 -11.14 -4.17
CA ALA A 153 -16.00 -11.66 -2.80
C ALA A 153 -16.36 -10.57 -1.78
N LYS A 154 -16.53 -10.98 -0.52
CA LYS A 154 -16.50 -10.05 0.60
C LYS A 154 -15.09 -9.45 0.73
N ARG A 155 -15.02 -8.24 1.31
CA ARG A 155 -13.76 -7.63 1.74
C ARG A 155 -12.92 -8.65 2.52
N ASP A 156 -11.60 -8.61 2.33
CA ASP A 156 -10.62 -9.51 2.93
C ASP A 156 -10.79 -10.99 2.59
N ASN A 157 -11.54 -11.33 1.54
CA ASN A 157 -11.72 -12.71 1.10
C ASN A 157 -11.34 -12.92 -0.38
N VAL A 158 -10.27 -12.23 -0.81
CA VAL A 158 -9.71 -12.27 -2.17
C VAL A 158 -8.28 -12.81 -2.21
N PHE A 159 -7.91 -13.62 -1.21
CA PHE A 159 -6.59 -14.24 -1.13
C PHE A 159 -6.39 -15.29 -2.23
N GLY A 160 -5.21 -15.29 -2.85
CA GLY A 160 -4.85 -16.27 -3.89
C GLY A 160 -5.36 -15.95 -5.29
N GLU A 161 -5.95 -14.76 -5.48
CA GLU A 161 -6.39 -14.21 -6.75
C GLU A 161 -5.40 -13.16 -7.28
N ASP A 162 -5.59 -12.70 -8.51
CA ASP A 162 -4.86 -11.54 -9.03
C ASP A 162 -5.17 -10.30 -8.20
N ASN A 163 -4.14 -9.58 -7.77
CA ASN A 163 -4.31 -8.35 -7.01
C ASN A 163 -3.13 -7.38 -7.15
N VAL A 164 -3.40 -6.11 -6.86
CA VAL A 164 -2.40 -5.07 -6.62
C VAL A 164 -2.37 -4.76 -5.14
N ARG A 165 -1.20 -4.48 -4.58
CA ARG A 165 -1.07 -4.07 -3.17
C ARG A 165 -0.12 -2.89 -3.00
N ILE A 166 -0.42 -2.06 -2.01
CA ILE A 166 0.34 -0.88 -1.63
C ILE A 166 0.77 -1.03 -0.18
N TRP A 167 2.08 -0.92 0.10
CA TRP A 167 2.60 -0.73 1.45
C TRP A 167 2.87 0.75 1.66
N LEU A 168 2.32 1.26 2.74
CA LEU A 168 2.17 2.68 2.96
C LEU A 168 2.72 3.06 4.33
N ASP A 169 3.95 3.57 4.38
CA ASP A 169 4.55 4.10 5.59
C ASP A 169 4.40 5.63 5.61
N THR A 170 3.40 6.08 6.38
CA THR A 170 3.07 7.51 6.53
C THR A 170 4.04 8.27 7.43
N PHE A 171 4.89 7.57 8.20
CA PHE A 171 5.87 8.17 9.11
C PHE A 171 7.30 8.01 8.62
N ASN A 172 7.52 7.17 7.59
CA ASN A 172 8.82 6.82 7.04
C ASN A 172 9.80 6.32 8.12
N ASP A 173 9.29 5.58 9.10
CA ASP A 173 10.10 5.01 10.19
C ASP A 173 10.49 3.55 9.93
N GLN A 174 9.97 2.95 8.85
CA GLN A 174 10.19 1.57 8.42
C GLN A 174 9.76 0.53 9.46
N ARG A 175 8.91 0.91 10.42
CA ARG A 175 8.42 0.01 11.47
C ARG A 175 7.02 -0.46 11.19
N ARG A 176 6.19 0.40 10.59
CA ARG A 176 4.78 0.13 10.32
C ARG A 176 4.37 0.64 8.95
N ALA A 177 3.57 -0.14 8.24
CA ALA A 177 2.95 0.26 6.99
C ALA A 177 1.49 -0.19 6.94
N TYR A 178 0.62 0.60 6.32
CA TYR A 178 -0.67 0.09 5.87
C TYR A 178 -0.43 -0.79 4.65
N VAL A 179 -1.08 -1.95 4.58
CA VAL A 179 -1.10 -2.81 3.41
C VAL A 179 -2.49 -2.72 2.83
N LEU A 180 -2.61 -2.20 1.61
CA LEU A 180 -3.90 -2.00 0.94
C LEU A 180 -3.90 -2.77 -0.36
N GLY A 181 -4.80 -3.73 -0.51
CA GLY A 181 -4.90 -4.64 -1.64
C GLY A 181 -6.23 -4.49 -2.39
N PHE A 182 -6.18 -4.69 -3.70
CA PHE A 182 -7.36 -4.63 -4.56
C PHE A 182 -7.28 -5.71 -5.64
N ASN A 183 -8.36 -6.46 -5.82
CA ASN A 183 -8.48 -7.38 -6.96
C ASN A 183 -9.06 -6.65 -8.20
N PRO A 184 -9.13 -7.30 -9.38
CA PRO A 184 -9.66 -6.71 -10.62
C PRO A 184 -11.07 -6.14 -10.56
N PHE A 185 -11.89 -6.56 -9.60
CA PHE A 185 -13.25 -6.02 -9.39
C PHE A 185 -13.28 -4.88 -8.35
N GLY A 186 -12.11 -4.47 -7.85
CA GLY A 186 -11.95 -3.44 -6.83
C GLY A 186 -12.31 -3.91 -5.43
N ILE A 187 -12.40 -5.22 -5.19
CA ILE A 187 -12.65 -5.77 -3.85
C ILE A 187 -11.40 -5.53 -3.00
N GLN A 188 -11.65 -4.95 -1.84
CA GLN A 188 -10.64 -4.44 -0.93
C GLN A 188 -10.09 -5.53 -0.02
N GLN A 189 -8.80 -5.40 0.30
CA GLN A 189 -8.13 -6.14 1.35
C GLN A 189 -7.24 -5.17 2.12
N ASP A 190 -7.16 -5.27 3.44
CA ASP A 190 -6.23 -4.44 4.20
C ASP A 190 -5.62 -5.08 5.44
N ALA A 191 -4.46 -4.56 5.81
CA ALA A 191 -3.72 -4.97 6.99
C ALA A 191 -2.82 -3.86 7.50
N ILE A 192 -2.31 -4.05 8.73
CA ILE A 192 -1.14 -3.34 9.23
C ILE A 192 0.05 -4.30 9.19
N SER A 193 1.08 -3.95 8.42
CA SER A 193 2.37 -4.64 8.48
C SER A 193 3.22 -4.03 9.58
N THR A 194 3.73 -4.87 10.50
CA THR A 194 4.67 -4.46 11.54
C THR A 194 5.97 -5.24 11.40
N ALA A 195 7.10 -4.52 11.42
CA ALA A 195 8.42 -5.10 11.29
C ALA A 195 8.66 -6.22 12.31
N GLY A 196 8.90 -7.43 11.83
CA GLY A 196 9.17 -8.60 12.66
C GLY A 196 7.93 -9.27 13.28
N GLN A 197 6.71 -8.81 12.95
CA GLN A 197 5.45 -9.39 13.44
C GLN A 197 4.52 -9.84 12.31
N GLY A 198 4.78 -9.42 11.06
CA GLY A 198 3.95 -9.78 9.91
C GLY A 198 2.79 -8.80 9.69
N GLU A 199 1.75 -9.27 9.02
CA GLU A 199 0.57 -8.50 8.64
C GLU A 199 -0.61 -8.85 9.55
N ASP A 200 -1.24 -7.84 10.15
CA ASP A 200 -2.48 -7.95 10.93
C ASP A 200 -3.67 -7.49 10.08
N TYR A 201 -4.48 -8.45 9.65
CA TYR A 201 -5.66 -8.27 8.80
C TYR A 201 -6.94 -7.92 9.59
N ASN A 202 -6.88 -7.71 10.91
CA ASN A 202 -8.04 -7.23 11.68
C ASN A 202 -8.25 -5.71 11.58
N PHE A 203 -7.45 -5.04 10.75
CA PHE A 203 -7.49 -3.60 10.58
C PHE A 203 -8.40 -3.23 9.42
N ASP A 204 -9.38 -2.36 9.68
CA ASP A 204 -10.30 -1.84 8.67
C ASP A 204 -10.08 -0.35 8.42
N ILE A 205 -9.62 -0.01 7.23
CA ILE A 205 -9.50 1.35 6.72
C ILE A 205 -10.73 1.74 5.90
N VAL A 206 -11.13 3.01 6.03
CA VAL A 206 -12.10 3.61 5.12
C VAL A 206 -11.38 4.03 3.84
N MET A 207 -11.81 3.45 2.71
CA MET A 207 -11.37 3.76 1.35
C MET A 207 -12.48 3.42 0.35
N GLU A 208 -12.48 4.11 -0.79
CA GLU A 208 -13.35 3.83 -1.93
C GLU A 208 -12.52 3.18 -3.03
N SER A 209 -13.05 2.15 -3.69
CA SER A 209 -12.37 1.52 -4.81
C SER A 209 -13.37 0.94 -5.82
N LYS A 210 -12.96 0.93 -7.08
CA LYS A 210 -13.71 0.29 -8.16
C LYS A 210 -12.75 -0.30 -9.18
N GLY A 211 -13.01 -1.54 -9.58
CA GLY A 211 -12.24 -2.24 -10.61
C GLY A 211 -13.10 -2.69 -11.77
N VAL A 212 -12.49 -2.73 -12.96
CA VAL A 212 -13.12 -3.09 -14.23
C VAL A 212 -12.15 -3.95 -15.05
N MET A 213 -12.68 -5.00 -15.68
CA MET A 213 -11.95 -5.77 -16.69
C MET A 213 -11.87 -4.97 -17.99
N THR A 214 -10.69 -4.89 -18.59
CA THR A 214 -10.45 -4.22 -19.87
C THR A 214 -10.14 -5.25 -20.95
N THR A 215 -10.05 -4.82 -22.20
CA THR A 215 -9.67 -5.70 -23.32
C THR A 215 -8.20 -6.13 -23.28
N ASP A 216 -7.37 -5.42 -22.53
CA ASP A 216 -5.92 -5.62 -22.41
C ASP A 216 -5.47 -5.98 -20.98
N GLY A 217 -6.42 -6.30 -20.09
CA GLY A 217 -6.16 -6.66 -18.71
C GLY A 217 -7.26 -6.16 -17.78
N TRP A 218 -6.90 -5.34 -16.80
CA TRP A 218 -7.83 -4.77 -15.84
C TRP A 218 -7.32 -3.48 -15.20
N THR A 219 -8.26 -2.69 -14.70
CA THR A 219 -8.01 -1.41 -14.05
C THR A 219 -8.67 -1.34 -12.68
N VAL A 220 -8.05 -0.61 -11.76
CA VAL A 220 -8.63 -0.28 -10.45
C VAL A 220 -8.36 1.17 -10.12
N GLU A 221 -9.38 1.89 -9.68
CA GLU A 221 -9.27 3.22 -9.09
C GLU A 221 -9.54 3.16 -7.59
N VAL A 222 -8.82 3.98 -6.82
CA VAL A 222 -8.88 4.02 -5.36
C VAL A 222 -8.81 5.46 -4.86
N ALA A 223 -9.68 5.80 -3.91
CA ALA A 223 -9.61 7.03 -3.13
C ALA A 223 -9.47 6.72 -1.63
N ILE A 224 -8.41 7.22 -1.01
CA ILE A 224 -8.11 7.02 0.42
C ILE A 224 -8.17 8.37 1.13
N PRO A 225 -9.14 8.61 2.03
CA PRO A 225 -9.16 9.82 2.84
C PRO A 225 -7.88 9.93 3.70
N PHE A 226 -7.24 11.11 3.72
CA PHE A 226 -6.07 11.34 4.58
C PHE A 226 -6.36 11.11 6.08
N LYS A 227 -7.61 11.35 6.49
CA LYS A 227 -8.07 11.07 7.86
C LYS A 227 -7.97 9.59 8.23
N SER A 228 -8.16 8.69 7.26
CA SER A 228 -8.02 7.24 7.47
C SER A 228 -6.56 6.83 7.69
N LEU A 229 -5.63 7.59 7.11
CA LEU A 229 -4.18 7.36 7.18
C LEU A 229 -3.53 7.92 8.45
N ARG A 230 -4.34 8.38 9.41
CA ARG A 230 -3.87 9.12 10.60
C ARG A 230 -2.93 10.27 10.22
N TYR A 231 -3.13 10.82 9.03
CA TYR A 231 -2.40 11.96 8.51
C TYR A 231 -3.16 13.22 8.89
N THR A 232 -2.54 14.08 9.71
CA THR A 232 -3.07 15.42 9.96
C THR A 232 -2.74 16.30 8.76
N ALA A 233 -3.74 16.56 7.93
CA ALA A 233 -3.68 17.55 6.85
C ALA A 233 -3.65 18.98 7.41
#